data_AF-A0A2A6B8Q2-F1
#
_entry.id   AF-A0A2A6B8Q2-F1
#
_cell.length_a   1.000
_cell.length_b   1.000
_cell.length_c   1.000
_cell.angle_alpha   90.00
_cell.angle_beta   90.00
_cell.angle_gamma   90.00
#
_symmetry.space_group_name_H-M   'P 1'
#
loop_
_entity.id
_entity.type
_entity.pdbx_description
1 polymer ?
#
loop_
_entity_poly.entity_id
_entity_poly.type
_entity_poly.pdbx_seq_one_letter_code
_entity_poly.pdbx_strand_id
1 'polypeptide(L)'
;MTISSSALTTESSSIMDPKASILCLPNEILSKIFENLPSKDRENVGILSDRLDDIEKRTGCRDFSTICFSTIDKPEIVARDVNANKFRKWPSEEGLANFFRRSTCRSLVIDGPLTVEHEQCIRSAFKSVDYKELLVDFKGDYSGRILIDLLRSRSDIEQLHIGGSRWMLEKEVEETRRVLMIIPTTRRLAVAASEGKILTDSILAHLVSVSHYTDLGGVKETDVTVEGLETAFEMVSAASHYKEVSCTVPASAVHQFLDRRQFSVVFRTNLQHIATGTKFNYRLDRDNQDYLYVSIQSDKSPVPL
;
A
#
# COMPACT_ATOMS: atom_id res chain seq x y z
N MET A 1 33.39 -62.14 52.18
CA MET A 1 32.11 -61.70 51.60
C MET A 1 31.55 -60.59 52.47
N THR A 2 31.73 -59.34 52.04
CA THR A 2 30.96 -58.17 52.48
C THR A 2 31.38 -57.02 51.58
N ILE A 3 30.57 -56.71 50.57
CA ILE A 3 30.75 -55.53 49.73
C ILE A 3 29.91 -54.42 50.35
N SER A 4 30.57 -53.31 50.64
CA SER A 4 30.02 -52.12 51.27
C SER A 4 29.06 -51.41 50.32
N SER A 5 27.84 -51.16 50.81
CA SER A 5 26.83 -50.33 50.17
C SER A 5 27.17 -48.86 50.41
N SER A 6 27.53 -48.13 49.35
CA SER A 6 27.57 -46.66 49.36
C SER A 6 26.45 -46.16 48.47
N ALA A 7 25.38 -45.70 49.12
CA ALA A 7 24.31 -44.93 48.50
C ALA A 7 24.87 -43.58 48.00
N LEU A 8 24.85 -43.37 46.69
CA LEU A 8 24.93 -42.06 46.08
C LEU A 8 23.52 -41.47 46.08
N THR A 9 23.20 -40.68 47.11
CA THR A 9 22.10 -39.73 47.05
C THR A 9 22.54 -38.54 46.22
N THR A 10 22.08 -38.48 44.97
CA THR A 10 22.21 -37.31 44.10
C THR A 10 21.16 -36.29 44.52
N GLU A 11 21.46 -35.50 45.55
CA GLU A 11 20.76 -34.24 45.78
C GLU A 11 21.35 -33.17 44.86
N SER A 12 20.80 -33.07 43.65
CA SER A 12 20.93 -31.86 42.82
C SER A 12 19.64 -31.06 42.92
N SER A 13 19.43 -30.47 44.11
CA SER A 13 18.47 -29.39 44.32
C SER A 13 19.07 -28.11 43.73
N SER A 14 18.68 -27.77 42.50
CA SER A 14 18.93 -26.43 41.97
C SER A 14 17.99 -25.46 42.67
N ILE A 15 18.44 -24.86 43.76
CA ILE A 15 17.80 -23.71 44.37
C ILE A 15 17.98 -22.55 43.38
N MET A 16 17.04 -22.39 42.44
CA MET A 16 16.91 -21.15 41.70
C MET A 16 16.49 -20.07 42.70
N ASP A 17 17.34 -19.07 42.86
CA ASP A 17 17.10 -17.91 43.69
C ASP A 17 15.80 -17.21 43.22
N PRO A 18 14.72 -17.14 44.02
CA PRO A 18 13.42 -16.62 43.59
C PRO A 18 13.45 -15.13 43.19
N LYS A 19 14.58 -14.45 43.40
CA LYS A 19 14.85 -13.08 42.94
C LYS A 19 15.25 -12.97 41.47
N ALA A 20 15.54 -14.08 40.79
CA ALA A 20 15.93 -14.10 39.37
C ALA A 20 14.78 -14.51 38.43
N SER A 21 13.52 -14.29 38.83
CA SER A 21 12.37 -14.55 37.96
C SER A 21 12.16 -13.43 36.95
N ILE A 22 11.95 -13.79 35.68
CA ILE A 22 11.56 -12.83 34.62
C ILE A 22 10.27 -12.09 34.97
N LEU A 23 9.40 -12.72 35.77
CA LEU A 23 8.16 -12.12 36.26
C LEU A 23 8.38 -10.97 37.25
N CYS A 24 9.60 -10.78 37.77
CA CYS A 24 9.93 -9.66 38.66
C CYS A 24 10.45 -8.43 37.91
N LEU A 25 10.67 -8.52 36.59
CA LEU A 25 11.14 -7.39 35.79
C LEU A 25 10.06 -6.30 35.66
N PRO A 26 10.43 -5.00 35.60
CA PRO A 26 9.50 -3.92 35.27
C PRO A 26 8.88 -4.08 33.88
N ASN A 27 7.66 -3.56 33.69
CA ASN A 27 6.91 -3.67 32.43
C ASN A 27 7.68 -3.06 31.24
N GLU A 28 8.46 -2.01 31.50
CA GLU A 28 9.29 -1.32 30.49
C GLU A 28 10.40 -2.23 29.97
N ILE A 29 10.99 -3.05 30.85
CA ILE A 29 12.03 -4.01 30.47
C ILE A 29 11.41 -5.20 29.74
N LEU A 30 10.29 -5.71 30.24
CA LEU A 30 9.55 -6.79 29.57
C LEU A 30 9.11 -6.39 28.17
N SER A 31 8.58 -5.18 27.98
CA SER A 31 8.20 -4.66 26.67
C SER A 31 9.39 -4.66 25.71
N LYS A 32 10.58 -4.18 26.16
CA LYS A 32 11.80 -4.21 25.34
C LYS A 32 12.23 -5.63 24.99
N ILE A 33 12.05 -6.60 25.89
CA ILE A 33 12.31 -8.01 25.58
C ILE A 33 11.36 -8.48 24.48
N PHE A 34 10.05 -8.26 24.62
CA PHE A 34 9.04 -8.61 23.61
C PHE A 34 9.30 -7.97 22.23
N GLU A 35 9.78 -6.71 22.18
CA GLU A 35 10.12 -6.03 20.93
C GLU A 35 11.27 -6.71 20.16
N ASN A 36 12.09 -7.52 20.82
CA ASN A 36 13.21 -8.24 20.20
C ASN A 36 12.93 -9.73 19.98
N LEU A 37 11.74 -10.21 20.34
CA LEU A 37 11.34 -11.60 20.18
C LEU A 37 10.57 -11.81 18.86
N PRO A 38 10.80 -12.92 18.14
CA PRO A 38 9.94 -13.36 17.05
C PRO A 38 8.49 -13.57 17.51
N SER A 39 7.52 -13.39 16.61
CA SER A 39 6.08 -13.47 16.95
C SER A 39 5.69 -14.76 17.70
N LYS A 40 6.26 -15.90 17.32
CA LYS A 40 5.98 -17.19 17.97
C LYS A 40 6.49 -17.24 19.42
N ASP A 41 7.67 -16.67 19.66
CA ASP A 41 8.26 -16.64 21.00
C ASP A 41 7.51 -15.65 21.90
N ARG A 42 7.04 -14.54 21.33
CA ARG A 42 6.16 -13.60 22.02
C ARG A 42 4.90 -14.30 22.53
N GLU A 43 4.22 -15.06 21.67
CA GLU A 43 3.02 -15.82 22.04
C GLU A 43 3.32 -16.85 23.14
N ASN A 44 4.40 -17.63 22.99
CA ASN A 44 4.82 -18.62 23.99
C ASN A 44 5.10 -18.00 25.36
N VAL A 45 5.75 -16.82 25.40
CA VAL A 45 6.03 -16.10 26.64
C VAL A 45 4.76 -15.49 27.23
N GLY A 46 3.84 -15.00 26.39
CA GLY A 46 2.54 -14.46 26.83
C GLY A 46 1.70 -15.47 27.60
N ILE A 47 1.66 -16.73 27.13
CA ILE A 47 0.88 -17.82 27.76
C ILE A 47 1.34 -18.16 29.19
N LEU A 48 2.56 -17.75 29.57
CA LEU A 48 3.12 -18.06 30.90
C LEU A 48 2.42 -17.31 32.04
N SER A 49 1.81 -16.15 31.79
CA SER A 49 1.00 -15.43 32.79
C SER A 49 0.17 -14.30 32.16
N ASP A 50 -0.97 -13.99 32.76
CA ASP A 50 -1.86 -12.90 32.31
C ASP A 50 -1.13 -11.55 32.16
N ARG A 51 -0.18 -11.26 33.06
CA ARG A 51 0.62 -10.03 32.99
C ARG A 51 1.51 -9.99 31.75
N LEU A 52 2.13 -11.11 31.39
CA LEU A 52 3.00 -11.19 30.21
C LEU A 52 2.16 -11.13 28.93
N ASP A 53 1.00 -11.79 28.90
CA ASP A 53 0.03 -11.68 27.82
C ASP A 53 -0.42 -10.22 27.60
N ASP A 54 -0.74 -9.50 28.68
CA ASP A 54 -1.10 -8.07 28.62
C ASP A 54 0.02 -7.19 28.07
N ILE A 55 1.28 -7.45 28.47
CA ILE A 55 2.44 -6.70 27.97
C ILE A 55 2.69 -7.03 26.50
N GLU A 56 2.65 -8.31 26.13
CA GLU A 56 2.76 -8.76 24.74
C GLU A 56 1.79 -7.98 23.86
N LYS A 57 0.51 -7.97 24.21
CA LYS A 57 -0.61 -7.37 23.46
C LYS A 57 -0.52 -5.86 23.28
N ARG A 58 0.29 -5.16 24.10
CA ARG A 58 0.51 -3.71 24.03
C ARG A 58 1.85 -3.33 23.41
N THR A 59 2.75 -4.29 23.25
CA THR A 59 4.10 -4.05 22.75
C THR A 59 4.13 -3.96 21.21
N GLY A 60 4.85 -2.97 20.70
CA GLY A 60 5.04 -2.71 19.27
C GLY A 60 6.10 -3.61 18.60
N CYS A 61 6.75 -3.08 17.56
CA CYS A 61 7.79 -3.76 16.76
C CYS A 61 7.31 -5.13 16.24
N ARG A 62 6.15 -5.14 15.58
CA ARG A 62 5.55 -6.35 15.00
C ARG A 62 5.69 -6.32 13.49
N ASP A 63 5.81 -7.50 12.88
CA ASP A 63 5.85 -7.67 11.44
C ASP A 63 4.52 -8.24 10.93
N PHE A 64 3.86 -7.48 10.06
CA PHE A 64 2.58 -7.82 9.48
C PHE A 64 2.70 -8.11 7.98
N SER A 65 1.95 -9.08 7.50
CA SER A 65 1.73 -9.24 6.05
C SER A 65 0.79 -8.16 5.53
N THR A 66 -0.24 -7.81 6.30
CA THR A 66 -1.22 -6.79 5.89
C THR A 66 -1.82 -6.11 7.11
N ILE A 67 -2.05 -4.81 7.05
CA ILE A 67 -2.90 -4.07 7.98
C ILE A 67 -4.02 -3.44 7.16
N CYS A 68 -5.27 -3.69 7.54
CA CYS A 68 -6.45 -3.16 6.87
C CYS A 68 -7.32 -2.41 7.87
N PHE A 69 -7.63 -1.16 7.58
CA PHE A 69 -8.71 -0.41 8.21
C PHE A 69 -9.91 -0.44 7.26
N SER A 70 -11.04 -1.00 7.68
CA SER A 70 -12.24 -1.06 6.85
C SER A 70 -13.47 -0.57 7.60
N THR A 71 -14.38 0.13 6.91
CA THR A 71 -15.67 0.58 7.46
C THR A 71 -16.89 0.03 6.71
N ILE A 72 -16.70 -0.89 5.76
CA ILE A 72 -17.78 -1.40 4.88
C ILE A 72 -18.91 -2.09 5.66
N ASP A 73 -18.58 -2.89 6.67
CA ASP A 73 -19.58 -3.54 7.55
C ASP A 73 -19.60 -2.89 8.93
N LYS A 74 -18.40 -2.76 9.50
CA LYS A 74 -18.15 -2.10 10.78
C LYS A 74 -16.71 -1.57 10.78
N PRO A 75 -16.45 -0.39 11.35
CA PRO A 75 -15.11 0.15 11.51
C PRO A 75 -14.15 -0.78 12.25
N GLU A 76 -13.34 -1.59 11.58
CA GLU A 76 -12.36 -2.47 12.25
C GLU A 76 -10.96 -2.32 11.66
N ILE A 77 -9.96 -2.48 12.54
CA ILE A 77 -8.57 -2.69 12.14
C ILE A 77 -8.30 -4.20 12.20
N VAL A 78 -7.93 -4.73 11.04
CA VAL A 78 -7.51 -6.12 10.86
C VAL A 78 -6.04 -6.13 10.49
N ALA A 79 -5.20 -6.63 11.39
CA ALA A 79 -3.79 -6.89 11.09
C ALA A 79 -3.57 -8.39 10.95
N ARG A 80 -2.81 -8.80 9.93
CA ARG A 80 -2.39 -10.18 9.73
C ARG A 80 -0.89 -10.26 9.83
N ASP A 81 -0.37 -11.16 10.65
CA ASP A 81 1.07 -11.40 10.69
C ASP A 81 1.55 -12.23 9.49
N VAL A 82 2.85 -12.49 9.43
CA VAL A 82 3.49 -13.34 8.41
C VAL A 82 3.07 -14.82 8.48
N ASN A 83 2.53 -15.27 9.62
CA ASN A 83 2.02 -16.62 9.83
C ASN A 83 0.50 -16.71 9.61
N ALA A 84 -0.11 -15.65 9.05
CA ALA A 84 -1.55 -15.51 8.84
C ALA A 84 -2.40 -15.46 10.13
N ASN A 85 -1.80 -15.23 11.30
CA ASN A 85 -2.56 -14.93 12.51
C ASN A 85 -3.27 -13.60 12.35
N LYS A 86 -4.56 -13.57 12.70
CA LYS A 86 -5.44 -12.42 12.51
C LYS A 86 -5.69 -11.71 13.84
N PHE A 87 -5.25 -10.47 13.92
CA PHE A 87 -5.57 -9.55 15.01
C PHE A 87 -6.71 -8.65 14.56
N ARG A 88 -7.79 -8.60 15.36
CA ARG A 88 -8.90 -7.65 15.14
C ARG A 88 -8.95 -6.70 16.33
N LYS A 89 -8.92 -5.40 16.07
CA LYS A 89 -9.08 -4.36 17.10
C LYS A 89 -10.04 -3.29 16.61
N TRP A 90 -10.78 -2.71 17.55
CA TRP A 90 -11.63 -1.57 17.26
C TRP A 90 -10.83 -0.24 17.35
N PRO A 91 -11.06 0.73 16.45
CA PRO A 91 -10.37 2.02 16.38
C PRO A 91 -10.30 2.85 17.67
N SER A 92 -11.20 2.64 18.62
CA SER A 92 -11.28 3.41 19.87
C SER A 92 -10.56 2.76 21.06
N GLU A 93 -9.85 1.64 20.87
CA GLU A 93 -9.08 1.03 21.95
C GLU A 93 -7.84 1.88 22.27
N GLU A 94 -7.73 2.33 23.53
CA GLU A 94 -6.49 2.89 24.05
C GLU A 94 -5.33 1.90 23.80
N GLY A 95 -4.27 2.39 23.16
CA GLY A 95 -3.06 1.60 22.90
C GLY A 95 -2.89 1.10 21.46
N LEU A 96 -3.74 1.46 20.50
CA LEU A 96 -3.48 1.18 19.07
C LEU A 96 -2.14 1.77 18.59
N ALA A 97 -1.84 3.02 18.95
CA ALA A 97 -0.57 3.65 18.62
C ALA A 97 0.63 2.89 19.23
N ASN A 98 0.48 2.32 20.43
CA ASN A 98 1.51 1.49 21.06
C ASN A 98 1.63 0.12 20.38
N PHE A 99 0.49 -0.49 20.03
CA PHE A 99 0.45 -1.79 19.35
C PHE A 99 1.11 -1.75 17.98
N PHE A 100 0.89 -0.68 17.21
CA PHE A 100 1.49 -0.48 15.89
C PHE A 100 2.83 0.27 15.94
N ARG A 101 3.31 0.63 17.14
CA ARG A 101 4.54 1.41 17.31
C ARG A 101 5.71 0.72 16.61
N ARG A 102 6.29 1.38 15.60
CA ARG A 102 7.43 0.86 14.82
C ARG A 102 7.17 -0.53 14.21
N SER A 103 5.91 -0.85 13.93
CA SER A 103 5.58 -2.10 13.24
C SER A 103 5.89 -1.99 11.77
N THR A 104 6.21 -3.10 11.13
CA THR A 104 6.32 -3.17 9.67
C THR A 104 5.09 -3.89 9.12
N CYS A 105 4.65 -3.52 7.93
CA CYS A 105 3.72 -4.29 7.15
C CYS A 105 4.08 -4.26 5.68
N ARG A 106 3.77 -5.31 4.93
CA ARG A 106 3.93 -5.25 3.47
C ARG A 106 2.92 -4.29 2.84
N SER A 107 1.65 -4.44 3.21
CA SER A 107 0.52 -3.70 2.63
C SER A 107 -0.34 -3.05 3.71
N LEU A 108 -0.57 -1.75 3.56
CA LEU A 108 -1.54 -0.97 4.33
C LEU A 108 -2.75 -0.67 3.46
N VAL A 109 -3.94 -1.07 3.93
CA VAL A 109 -5.21 -0.92 3.22
C VAL A 109 -6.16 -0.04 4.03
N ILE A 110 -6.78 0.94 3.39
CA ILE A 110 -7.82 1.79 3.97
C ILE A 110 -9.03 1.74 3.05
N ASP A 111 -10.14 1.24 3.58
CA ASP A 111 -11.35 0.97 2.80
C ASP A 111 -12.61 1.42 3.54
N GLY A 112 -13.60 1.83 2.76
CA GLY A 112 -14.92 2.26 3.21
C GLY A 112 -15.01 3.77 3.49
N PRO A 113 -16.22 4.28 3.76
CA PRO A 113 -16.45 5.69 4.09
C PRO A 113 -15.76 6.10 5.39
N LEU A 114 -15.07 7.24 5.36
CA LEU A 114 -14.27 7.74 6.49
C LEU A 114 -14.95 8.95 7.17
N THR A 115 -14.82 9.03 8.50
CA THR A 115 -15.30 10.15 9.32
C THR A 115 -14.12 10.85 10.00
N VAL A 116 -14.39 11.93 10.73
CA VAL A 116 -13.36 12.66 11.52
C VAL A 116 -12.71 11.74 12.56
N GLU A 117 -13.49 10.88 13.21
CA GLU A 117 -13.01 9.94 14.23
C GLU A 117 -12.08 8.90 13.60
N HIS A 118 -12.42 8.41 12.41
CA HIS A 118 -11.57 7.50 11.64
C HIS A 118 -10.23 8.14 11.25
N GLU A 119 -10.26 9.41 10.80
CA GLU A 119 -9.05 10.18 10.47
C GLU A 119 -8.10 10.26 11.67
N GLN A 120 -8.60 10.60 12.86
CA GLN A 120 -7.79 10.67 14.07
C GLN A 120 -7.19 9.32 14.46
N CYS A 121 -7.99 8.25 14.37
CA CYS A 121 -7.51 6.90 14.66
C CYS A 121 -6.41 6.47 13.68
N ILE A 122 -6.64 6.61 12.38
CA ILE A 122 -5.69 6.25 11.32
C ILE A 122 -4.38 7.01 11.49
N ARG A 123 -4.45 8.33 11.69
CA ARG A 123 -3.27 9.17 11.94
C ARG A 123 -2.51 8.72 13.18
N SER A 124 -3.20 8.37 14.26
CA SER A 124 -2.55 7.94 15.50
C SER A 124 -1.92 6.54 15.37
N ALA A 125 -2.65 5.60 14.77
CA ALA A 125 -2.25 4.20 14.67
C ALA A 125 -1.12 3.98 13.65
N PHE A 126 -1.21 4.60 12.46
CA PHE A 126 -0.35 4.24 11.34
C PHE A 126 0.82 5.19 11.11
N LYS A 127 0.93 6.28 11.86
CA LYS A 127 2.05 7.24 11.76
C LYS A 127 3.44 6.62 11.90
N SER A 128 3.56 5.52 12.66
CA SER A 128 4.85 4.85 12.90
C SER A 128 4.96 3.48 12.23
N VAL A 129 3.97 3.12 11.40
CA VAL A 129 3.98 1.87 10.66
C VAL A 129 4.85 2.04 9.42
N ASP A 130 5.70 1.06 9.17
CA ASP A 130 6.47 0.92 7.94
C ASP A 130 5.71 0.09 6.91
N TYR A 131 5.52 0.61 5.71
CA TYR A 131 4.81 -0.08 4.64
C TYR A 131 5.37 0.25 3.26
N LYS A 132 5.31 -0.75 2.36
CA LYS A 132 5.76 -0.65 0.97
C LYS A 132 4.62 -0.49 -0.03
N GLU A 133 3.46 -1.05 0.29
CA GLU A 133 2.26 -0.98 -0.52
C GLU A 133 1.17 -0.22 0.26
N LEU A 134 0.56 0.79 -0.37
CA LEU A 134 -0.56 1.56 0.18
C LEU A 134 -1.76 1.46 -0.77
N LEU A 135 -2.91 1.05 -0.23
CA LEU A 135 -4.17 0.96 -0.95
C LEU A 135 -5.24 1.77 -0.23
N VAL A 136 -5.81 2.77 -0.89
CA VAL A 136 -6.82 3.67 -0.31
C VAL A 136 -8.00 3.80 -1.25
N ASP A 137 -9.20 3.51 -0.74
CA ASP A 137 -10.45 3.79 -1.43
C ASP A 137 -10.96 5.19 -1.06
N PHE A 138 -11.08 6.08 -2.04
CA PHE A 138 -11.71 7.40 -1.90
C PHE A 138 -13.22 7.26 -1.78
N LYS A 139 -13.70 7.35 -0.54
CA LYS A 139 -15.11 7.37 -0.17
C LYS A 139 -15.33 8.49 0.86
N GLY A 140 -15.77 9.67 0.41
CA GLY A 140 -16.05 10.82 1.28
C GLY A 140 -14.88 11.79 1.50
N ASP A 141 -15.22 12.94 2.10
CA ASP A 141 -14.38 14.14 2.28
C ASP A 141 -13.03 13.91 3.00
N TYR A 142 -12.91 12.86 3.82
CA TYR A 142 -11.75 12.64 4.68
C TYR A 142 -10.65 11.78 4.03
N SER A 143 -11.00 11.02 2.98
CA SER A 143 -10.08 10.09 2.32
C SER A 143 -8.87 10.80 1.73
N GLY A 144 -9.10 11.95 1.07
CA GLY A 144 -8.04 12.76 0.51
C GLY A 144 -7.04 13.24 1.57
N ARG A 145 -7.54 13.80 2.69
CA ARG A 145 -6.69 14.29 3.79
C ARG A 145 -5.83 13.17 4.40
N ILE A 146 -6.45 12.03 4.68
CA ILE A 146 -5.76 10.86 5.23
C ILE A 146 -4.66 10.38 4.27
N LEU A 147 -4.97 10.27 2.98
CA LEU A 147 -3.97 9.89 1.99
C LEU A 147 -2.81 10.89 1.94
N ILE A 148 -3.09 12.20 1.93
CA ILE A 148 -2.05 13.24 1.94
C ILE A 148 -1.12 13.06 3.14
N ASP A 149 -1.66 12.82 4.34
CA ASP A 149 -0.83 12.67 5.54
C ASP A 149 0.01 11.39 5.50
N LEU A 150 -0.57 10.29 5.01
CA LEU A 150 0.14 9.02 4.84
C LEU A 150 1.29 9.18 3.83
N LEU A 151 1.03 9.79 2.67
CA LEU A 151 2.05 10.09 1.66
C LEU A 151 3.13 11.05 2.18
N ARG A 152 2.77 12.05 2.99
CA ARG A 152 3.75 12.98 3.58
C ARG A 152 4.61 12.32 4.65
N SER A 153 4.07 11.34 5.35
CA SER A 153 4.80 10.62 6.39
C SER A 153 5.82 9.62 5.83
N ARG A 154 5.75 9.28 4.54
CA ARG A 154 6.52 8.20 3.91
C ARG A 154 7.04 8.57 2.52
N SER A 155 8.35 8.47 2.32
CA SER A 155 8.99 8.73 1.01
C SER A 155 9.34 7.46 0.22
N ASP A 156 9.12 6.28 0.79
CA ASP A 156 9.63 4.99 0.28
C ASP A 156 8.52 4.01 -0.13
N ILE A 157 7.33 4.54 -0.47
CA ILE A 157 6.20 3.74 -0.94
C ILE A 157 6.50 3.20 -2.34
N GLU A 158 6.59 1.88 -2.46
CA GLU A 158 6.88 1.21 -3.73
C GLU A 158 5.63 1.06 -4.61
N GLN A 159 4.47 0.84 -3.98
CA GLN A 159 3.21 0.68 -4.70
C GLN A 159 2.09 1.50 -4.06
N LEU A 160 1.40 2.29 -4.88
CA LEU A 160 0.25 3.08 -4.48
C LEU A 160 -0.96 2.67 -5.34
N HIS A 161 -2.04 2.27 -4.70
CA HIS A 161 -3.33 2.05 -5.35
C HIS A 161 -4.38 2.99 -4.76
N ILE A 162 -5.01 3.76 -5.63
CA ILE A 162 -6.08 4.69 -5.29
C ILE A 162 -7.34 4.18 -5.96
N GLY A 163 -8.27 3.66 -5.16
CA GLY A 163 -9.62 3.33 -5.59
C GLY A 163 -10.55 4.54 -5.43
N GLY A 164 -11.58 4.62 -6.24
CA GLY A 164 -12.61 5.66 -6.18
C GLY A 164 -13.99 5.01 -6.18
N SER A 165 -14.92 5.62 -5.43
CA SER A 165 -16.31 5.17 -5.45
C SER A 165 -16.95 5.36 -6.84
N ARG A 166 -18.03 4.60 -7.09
CA ARG A 166 -18.72 4.69 -8.38
C ARG A 166 -19.37 6.05 -8.63
N TRP A 167 -19.65 6.82 -7.59
CA TRP A 167 -20.50 8.01 -7.64
C TRP A 167 -19.80 9.19 -6.96
N MET A 168 -18.69 9.66 -7.52
CA MET A 168 -17.96 10.78 -6.94
C MET A 168 -18.72 12.09 -7.12
N LEU A 169 -18.95 12.81 -6.02
CA LEU A 169 -19.42 14.19 -6.05
C LEU A 169 -18.34 15.09 -6.67
N GLU A 170 -18.73 16.21 -7.29
CA GLU A 170 -17.78 17.15 -7.93
C GLU A 170 -16.66 17.61 -6.97
N LYS A 171 -16.99 17.83 -5.69
CA LYS A 171 -16.02 18.15 -4.65
C LYS A 171 -14.99 17.03 -4.42
N GLU A 172 -15.42 15.76 -4.50
CA GLU A 172 -14.54 14.59 -4.36
C GLU A 172 -13.64 14.43 -5.59
N VAL A 173 -14.15 14.72 -6.79
CA VAL A 173 -13.36 14.76 -8.03
C VAL A 173 -12.23 15.78 -7.90
N GLU A 174 -12.56 17.00 -7.49
CA GLU A 174 -11.57 18.08 -7.34
C GLU A 174 -10.53 17.77 -6.25
N GLU A 175 -10.94 17.22 -5.11
CA GLU A 175 -10.00 16.81 -4.08
C GLU A 175 -9.10 15.65 -4.55
N THR A 176 -9.66 14.68 -5.28
CA THR A 176 -8.88 13.59 -5.88
C THR A 176 -7.83 14.15 -6.83
N ARG A 177 -8.19 15.08 -7.71
CA ARG A 177 -7.24 15.76 -8.61
C ARG A 177 -6.09 16.41 -7.83
N ARG A 178 -6.38 17.10 -6.73
CA ARG A 178 -5.33 17.72 -5.87
C ARG A 178 -4.40 16.68 -5.26
N VAL A 179 -4.94 15.56 -4.79
CA VAL A 179 -4.13 14.48 -4.21
C VAL A 179 -3.24 13.84 -5.27
N LEU A 180 -3.77 13.58 -6.46
CA LEU A 180 -2.99 13.01 -7.57
C LEU A 180 -1.78 13.88 -7.93
N MET A 181 -1.89 15.20 -7.81
CA MET A 181 -0.81 16.16 -8.12
C MET A 181 0.29 16.27 -7.06
N ILE A 182 0.16 15.57 -5.92
CA ILE A 182 1.17 15.56 -4.85
C ILE A 182 1.72 14.17 -4.56
N ILE A 183 1.41 13.20 -5.41
CA ILE A 183 1.90 11.83 -5.25
C ILE A 183 3.43 11.83 -5.33
N PRO A 184 4.15 11.27 -4.34
CA PRO A 184 5.59 11.16 -4.38
C PRO A 184 6.03 10.15 -5.45
N THR A 185 7.33 10.16 -5.80
CA THR A 185 7.88 9.15 -6.71
C THR A 185 7.63 7.74 -6.17
N THR A 186 7.05 6.87 -6.99
CA THR A 186 6.72 5.48 -6.63
C THR A 186 7.06 4.52 -7.78
N ARG A 187 7.29 3.24 -7.49
CA ARG A 187 7.60 2.27 -8.54
C ARG A 187 6.34 1.94 -9.33
N ARG A 188 5.22 1.72 -8.65
CA ARG A 188 3.94 1.33 -9.25
C ARG A 188 2.80 2.21 -8.72
N LEU A 189 2.07 2.82 -9.64
CA LEU A 189 0.86 3.59 -9.35
C LEU A 189 -0.32 2.95 -10.08
N ALA A 190 -1.41 2.73 -9.36
CA ALA A 190 -2.70 2.37 -9.94
C ALA A 190 -3.77 3.34 -9.45
N VAL A 191 -4.61 3.84 -10.35
CA VAL A 191 -5.76 4.70 -10.03
C VAL A 191 -6.99 4.14 -10.73
N ALA A 192 -8.05 3.91 -9.97
CA ALA A 192 -9.33 3.46 -10.47
C ALA A 192 -10.43 4.40 -9.98
N ALA A 193 -11.14 5.05 -10.89
CA ALA A 193 -12.26 5.93 -10.59
C ALA A 193 -13.28 5.86 -11.73
N SER A 194 -14.41 5.20 -11.50
CA SER A 194 -15.32 4.90 -12.60
C SER A 194 -16.10 6.11 -13.12
N GLU A 195 -16.18 7.20 -12.36
CA GLU A 195 -16.92 8.41 -12.74
C GLU A 195 -16.15 9.66 -12.32
N GLY A 196 -16.45 10.78 -12.99
CA GLY A 196 -15.75 12.04 -12.84
C GLY A 196 -14.51 12.09 -13.71
N LYS A 197 -14.39 13.16 -14.51
CA LYS A 197 -13.26 13.42 -15.41
C LYS A 197 -11.97 13.76 -14.66
N ILE A 198 -11.51 12.89 -13.76
CA ILE A 198 -10.41 13.17 -12.84
C ILE A 198 -9.10 13.34 -13.61
N LEU A 199 -8.91 12.61 -14.70
CA LEU A 199 -7.67 12.64 -15.48
C LEU A 199 -7.69 13.76 -16.52
N THR A 200 -6.76 14.71 -16.38
CA THR A 200 -6.43 15.76 -17.35
C THR A 200 -5.01 15.54 -17.88
N ASP A 201 -4.59 16.29 -18.91
CA ASP A 201 -3.22 16.24 -19.45
C ASP A 201 -2.15 16.49 -18.39
N SER A 202 -2.34 17.50 -17.53
CA SER A 202 -1.39 17.86 -16.49
C SER A 202 -1.26 16.78 -15.42
N ILE A 203 -2.37 16.15 -15.04
CA ILE A 203 -2.38 15.04 -14.09
C ILE A 203 -1.70 13.83 -14.73
N LEU A 204 -2.05 13.47 -15.97
CA LEU A 204 -1.41 12.37 -16.69
C LEU A 204 0.11 12.56 -16.76
N ALA A 205 0.58 13.73 -17.21
CA ALA A 205 2.00 14.03 -17.29
C ALA A 205 2.68 13.93 -15.92
N HIS A 206 2.06 14.46 -14.86
CA HIS A 206 2.59 14.34 -13.51
C HIS A 206 2.68 12.88 -13.05
N LEU A 207 1.62 12.09 -13.16
CA LEU A 207 1.59 10.68 -12.73
C LEU A 207 2.60 9.82 -13.49
N VAL A 208 2.72 10.04 -14.81
CA VAL A 208 3.77 9.44 -15.62
C VAL A 208 5.14 9.86 -15.10
N SER A 209 5.36 11.14 -14.76
CA SER A 209 6.68 11.61 -14.30
C SER A 209 7.14 10.95 -13.00
N VAL A 210 6.20 10.68 -12.08
CA VAL A 210 6.51 10.18 -10.74
C VAL A 210 6.47 8.66 -10.62
N SER A 211 6.19 7.91 -11.70
CA SER A 211 6.14 6.45 -11.63
C SER A 211 6.82 5.71 -12.78
N HIS A 212 7.25 4.47 -12.52
CA HIS A 212 7.75 3.58 -13.57
C HIS A 212 6.60 2.84 -14.25
N TYR A 213 5.60 2.45 -13.49
CA TYR A 213 4.39 1.83 -14.00
C TYR A 213 3.17 2.61 -13.51
N THR A 214 2.38 3.12 -14.44
CA THR A 214 1.13 3.84 -14.17
C THR A 214 -0.04 3.09 -14.81
N ASP A 215 -1.00 2.62 -14.03
CA ASP A 215 -2.25 2.04 -14.54
C ASP A 215 -3.45 2.88 -14.10
N LEU A 216 -4.04 3.58 -15.07
CA LEU A 216 -5.21 4.42 -14.92
C LEU A 216 -6.43 3.78 -15.61
N GLY A 217 -6.39 2.46 -15.88
CA GLY A 217 -7.46 1.75 -16.59
C GLY A 217 -8.80 1.69 -15.87
N GLY A 218 -8.81 1.98 -14.57
CA GLY A 218 -10.05 2.15 -13.84
C GLY A 218 -10.68 3.54 -13.98
N VAL A 219 -9.99 4.50 -14.61
CA VAL A 219 -10.54 5.84 -14.90
C VAL A 219 -11.29 5.81 -16.22
N LYS A 220 -12.61 5.97 -16.20
CA LYS A 220 -13.47 5.74 -17.38
C LYS A 220 -13.75 6.98 -18.21
N GLU A 221 -13.71 8.14 -17.60
CA GLU A 221 -13.90 9.43 -18.27
C GLU A 221 -12.69 10.32 -18.03
N THR A 222 -12.20 10.96 -19.09
CA THR A 222 -10.98 11.75 -19.02
C THR A 222 -11.08 12.96 -19.94
N ASP A 223 -10.42 14.05 -19.58
CA ASP A 223 -10.18 15.20 -20.45
C ASP A 223 -8.77 15.13 -21.08
N VAL A 224 -8.24 13.92 -21.28
CA VAL A 224 -6.95 13.72 -21.94
C VAL A 224 -7.08 14.05 -23.42
N THR A 225 -6.25 14.98 -23.89
CA THR A 225 -6.19 15.43 -25.28
C THR A 225 -5.13 14.66 -26.06
N VAL A 226 -5.01 14.96 -27.37
CA VAL A 226 -3.92 14.43 -28.18
C VAL A 226 -2.56 14.97 -27.69
N GLU A 227 -2.51 16.22 -27.23
CA GLU A 227 -1.29 16.85 -26.68
C GLU A 227 -0.86 16.18 -25.37
N GLY A 228 -1.82 15.83 -24.50
CA GLY A 228 -1.55 15.06 -23.28
C GLY A 228 -0.99 13.67 -23.59
N LEU A 229 -1.56 13.00 -24.59
CA LEU A 229 -1.10 11.69 -25.05
C LEU A 229 0.30 11.75 -25.67
N GLU A 230 0.59 12.78 -26.48
CA GLU A 230 1.92 13.05 -27.04
C GLU A 230 2.96 13.26 -25.94
N THR A 231 2.62 14.07 -24.93
CA THR A 231 3.49 14.33 -23.78
C THR A 231 3.80 13.04 -23.03
N ALA A 232 2.79 12.23 -22.70
CA ALA A 232 2.97 10.95 -22.04
C ALA A 232 3.84 10.00 -22.87
N PHE A 233 3.62 9.95 -24.19
CA PHE A 233 4.41 9.13 -25.11
C PHE A 233 5.89 9.53 -25.12
N GLU A 234 6.18 10.82 -25.16
CA GLU A 234 7.56 11.35 -25.15
C GLU A 234 8.27 11.04 -23.84
N MET A 235 7.58 11.22 -22.71
CA MET A 235 8.11 10.90 -21.40
C MET A 235 8.45 9.41 -21.24
N VAL A 236 7.63 8.53 -21.79
CA VAL A 236 7.87 7.07 -21.79
C VAL A 236 9.01 6.71 -22.73
N SER A 237 9.03 7.31 -23.93
CA SER A 237 10.06 7.04 -24.95
C SER A 237 11.45 7.53 -24.55
N ALA A 238 11.53 8.66 -23.86
CA ALA A 238 12.78 9.25 -23.39
C ALA A 238 13.26 8.66 -22.06
N ALA A 239 12.46 7.83 -21.38
CA ALA A 239 12.79 7.30 -20.06
C ALA A 239 14.07 6.47 -20.10
N SER A 240 14.99 6.68 -19.16
CA SER A 240 16.25 5.93 -19.05
C SER A 240 16.06 4.47 -18.61
N HIS A 241 14.92 4.18 -17.96
CA HIS A 241 14.53 2.91 -17.36
C HIS A 241 13.21 2.40 -17.96
N TYR A 242 12.82 1.17 -17.61
CA TYR A 242 11.51 0.65 -18.00
C TYR A 242 10.39 1.57 -17.53
N LYS A 243 9.54 1.98 -18.48
CA LYS A 243 8.40 2.83 -18.18
C LYS A 243 7.17 2.39 -18.95
N GLU A 244 6.04 2.36 -18.27
CA GLU A 244 4.75 2.00 -18.83
C GLU A 244 3.65 2.87 -18.24
N VAL A 245 2.78 3.38 -19.12
CA VAL A 245 1.54 4.05 -18.73
C VAL A 245 0.39 3.43 -19.48
N SER A 246 -0.69 3.16 -18.78
CA SER A 246 -1.95 2.76 -19.39
C SER A 246 -3.08 3.62 -18.88
N CYS A 247 -3.95 4.10 -19.76
CA CYS A 247 -5.06 4.98 -19.42
C CYS A 247 -6.17 4.90 -20.46
N THR A 248 -7.37 5.33 -20.06
CA THR A 248 -8.49 5.56 -20.96
C THR A 248 -8.34 6.93 -21.61
N VAL A 249 -8.58 7.03 -22.91
CA VAL A 249 -8.42 8.27 -23.71
C VAL A 249 -9.56 8.35 -24.73
N PRO A 250 -10.11 9.54 -25.05
CA PRO A 250 -11.08 9.68 -26.12
C PRO A 250 -10.57 9.09 -27.44
N ALA A 251 -11.40 8.33 -28.14
CA ALA A 251 -11.03 7.67 -29.39
C ALA A 251 -10.52 8.68 -30.44
N SER A 252 -11.13 9.87 -30.48
CA SER A 252 -10.71 10.97 -31.36
C SER A 252 -9.27 11.42 -31.12
N ALA A 253 -8.82 11.52 -29.86
CA ALA A 253 -7.45 11.89 -29.52
C ALA A 253 -6.45 10.79 -29.91
N VAL A 254 -6.81 9.52 -29.74
CA VAL A 254 -5.98 8.39 -30.19
C VAL A 254 -5.81 8.38 -31.70
N HIS A 255 -6.89 8.57 -32.46
CA HIS A 255 -6.81 8.62 -33.92
C HIS A 255 -5.93 9.79 -34.40
N GLN A 256 -6.10 10.98 -33.83
CA GLN A 256 -5.24 12.12 -34.16
C GLN A 256 -3.77 11.87 -33.81
N PHE A 257 -3.50 11.21 -32.68
CA PHE A 257 -2.13 10.83 -32.30
C PHE A 257 -1.48 9.89 -33.32
N LEU A 258 -2.24 8.89 -33.78
CA LEU A 258 -1.76 7.93 -34.78
C LEU A 258 -1.48 8.58 -36.13
N ASP A 259 -2.29 9.56 -36.55
CA ASP A 259 -2.08 10.30 -37.80
C ASP A 259 -0.81 11.16 -37.78
N ARG A 260 -0.38 11.60 -36.59
CA ARG A 260 0.79 12.48 -36.41
C ARG A 260 2.12 11.73 -36.29
N ARG A 261 2.12 10.40 -36.11
CA ARG A 261 3.33 9.62 -35.82
C ARG A 261 3.45 8.40 -36.72
N GLN A 262 4.69 7.96 -36.92
CA GLN A 262 4.98 6.81 -37.77
C GLN A 262 5.19 5.54 -36.94
N PHE A 263 4.28 4.60 -37.11
CA PHE A 263 4.31 3.31 -36.44
C PHE A 263 4.45 2.16 -37.44
N SER A 264 5.19 1.12 -37.05
CA SER A 264 5.09 -0.20 -37.66
C SER A 264 4.05 -1.03 -36.91
N VAL A 265 3.25 -1.79 -37.67
CA VAL A 265 2.26 -2.70 -37.07
C VAL A 265 2.98 -3.98 -36.65
N VAL A 266 3.00 -4.26 -35.35
CA VAL A 266 3.51 -5.53 -34.81
C VAL A 266 2.41 -6.58 -34.84
N PHE A 267 1.20 -6.22 -34.36
CA PHE A 267 0.02 -7.09 -34.38
C PHE A 267 -1.27 -6.31 -34.15
N ARG A 268 -2.17 -6.22 -35.13
CA ARG A 268 -3.47 -5.50 -35.03
C ARG A 268 -3.31 -4.08 -34.44
N THR A 269 -3.67 -3.90 -33.18
CA THR A 269 -3.60 -2.64 -32.44
C THR A 269 -2.33 -2.47 -31.62
N ASN A 270 -1.39 -3.41 -31.72
CA ASN A 270 -0.05 -3.32 -31.15
C ASN A 270 0.89 -2.71 -32.18
N LEU A 271 1.29 -1.48 -31.91
CA LEU A 271 2.11 -0.65 -32.76
C LEU A 271 3.48 -0.43 -32.12
N GLN A 272 4.50 -0.27 -32.95
CA GLN A 272 5.83 0.10 -32.51
C GLN A 272 6.28 1.37 -33.23
N HIS A 273 6.67 2.39 -32.47
CA HIS A 273 7.13 3.65 -33.05
C HIS A 273 8.48 3.44 -33.73
N ILE A 274 8.57 3.82 -35.01
CA ILE A 274 9.72 3.48 -35.85
C ILE A 274 11.01 4.11 -35.31
N ALA A 275 10.93 5.35 -34.81
CA ALA A 275 12.11 6.08 -34.39
C ALA A 275 12.64 5.68 -33.01
N THR A 276 11.75 5.31 -32.07
CA THR A 276 12.12 5.09 -30.67
C THR A 276 11.97 3.65 -30.21
N GLY A 277 11.33 2.78 -30.99
CA GLY A 277 11.01 1.42 -30.57
C GLY A 277 9.91 1.32 -29.50
N THR A 278 9.41 2.44 -28.97
CA THR A 278 8.33 2.52 -27.99
C THR A 278 7.08 1.81 -28.52
N LYS A 279 6.48 0.96 -27.70
CA LYS A 279 5.26 0.25 -28.04
C LYS A 279 4.05 1.08 -27.65
N PHE A 280 3.06 1.09 -28.54
CA PHE A 280 1.78 1.75 -28.35
C PHE A 280 0.70 0.74 -28.67
N ASN A 281 -0.13 0.41 -27.68
CA ASN A 281 -1.23 -0.54 -27.83
C ASN A 281 -2.53 0.16 -27.48
N TYR A 282 -3.61 -0.16 -28.20
CA TYR A 282 -4.94 0.34 -27.85
C TYR A 282 -6.02 -0.71 -28.07
N ARG A 283 -7.13 -0.56 -27.36
CA ARG A 283 -8.34 -1.39 -27.52
C ARG A 283 -9.58 -0.60 -27.11
N LEU A 284 -10.74 -1.00 -27.61
CA LEU A 284 -12.02 -0.45 -27.16
C LEU A 284 -12.16 -0.58 -25.65
N ASP A 285 -12.56 0.50 -24.97
CA ASP A 285 -13.07 0.37 -23.61
C ASP A 285 -14.39 -0.42 -23.68
N ARG A 286 -14.52 -1.45 -22.85
CA ARG A 286 -15.70 -2.31 -22.81
C ARG A 286 -16.94 -1.55 -22.34
N ASP A 287 -16.72 -0.51 -21.55
CA ASP A 287 -17.79 0.21 -20.87
C ASP A 287 -18.15 1.52 -21.61
N ASN A 288 -17.30 2.00 -22.52
CA ASN A 288 -17.52 3.26 -23.24
C ASN A 288 -16.91 3.25 -24.65
N GLN A 289 -17.75 3.23 -25.69
CA GLN A 289 -17.30 3.16 -27.09
C GLN A 289 -16.62 4.44 -27.59
N ASP A 290 -16.83 5.57 -26.92
CA ASP A 290 -16.21 6.85 -27.28
C ASP A 290 -14.75 6.94 -26.79
N TYR A 291 -14.29 5.95 -26.02
CA TYR A 291 -12.98 5.90 -25.42
C TYR A 291 -12.23 4.61 -25.75
N LEU A 292 -10.92 4.72 -25.79
CA LEU A 292 -10.00 3.61 -25.99
C LEU A 292 -9.11 3.48 -24.76
N TYR A 293 -8.88 2.24 -24.33
CA TYR A 293 -7.82 1.94 -23.39
C TYR A 293 -6.49 1.89 -24.16
N VAL A 294 -5.58 2.78 -23.80
CA VAL A 294 -4.25 2.93 -24.38
C VAL A 294 -3.20 2.42 -23.39
N SER A 295 -2.15 1.79 -23.90
CA SER A 295 -0.96 1.40 -23.16
C SER A 295 0.29 1.80 -23.96
N ILE A 296 1.17 2.57 -23.33
CA ILE A 296 2.44 3.03 -23.89
C ILE A 296 3.56 2.41 -23.05
N GLN A 297 4.49 1.74 -23.71
CA GLN A 297 5.57 1.01 -23.05
C GLN A 297 6.91 1.33 -23.72
N SER A 298 7.92 1.66 -22.92
CA SER A 298 9.29 1.85 -23.40
C SER A 298 9.82 0.58 -24.06
N ASP A 299 10.79 0.71 -24.96
CA ASP A 299 11.49 -0.43 -25.58
C ASP A 299 12.39 -1.23 -24.61
N LYS A 300 12.57 -0.70 -23.40
CA LYS A 300 13.41 -1.26 -22.34
C LYS A 300 12.77 -2.49 -21.70
N SER A 301 13.60 -3.35 -21.11
CA SER A 301 13.13 -4.53 -20.38
C SER A 301 12.72 -4.17 -18.96
N PRO A 302 11.66 -4.79 -18.40
CA PRO A 302 11.26 -4.58 -17.02
C PRO A 302 12.38 -5.03 -16.08
N VAL A 303 12.67 -4.22 -15.06
CA VAL A 303 13.59 -4.62 -13.97
C VAL A 303 12.87 -5.69 -13.13
N PRO A 304 13.47 -6.87 -12.89
CA PRO A 304 12.89 -7.90 -12.03
C PRO A 304 12.46 -7.34 -10.67
N LEU A 305 11.34 -7.83 -10.15
CA LEU A 305 10.86 -7.52 -8.80
C LEU A 305 11.70 -8.23 -7.75
#